data_AF-A0A6P1A3Y1-F1
#
_entry.id   AF-A0A6P1A3Y1-F1
#
_cell.length_a   1.000
_cell.length_b   1.000
_cell.length_c   1.000
_cell.angle_alpha   90.00
_cell.angle_beta   90.00
_cell.angle_gamma   90.00
#
_symmetry.space_group_name_H-M   'P 1'
#
loop_
_entity.id
_entity.type
_entity.pdbx_description
1 polymer ?
#
loop_
_entity_poly.entity_id
_entity_poly.type
_entity_poly.pdbx_seq_one_letter_code
_entity_poly.pdbx_strand_id
1 'polypeptide(L)'
;GPWVVLTGTPSPHKTPEKLDVIVYRENTEDIYLGIEWPKGSEVAEKLITLLNQDLIPATPEHGKKQIPLDAGIGIKPISKTGSQRLVRRAIQHALRLPKPKQMVTLVHKGNIMKYTEGAFRDWGYELATTEFRAESVTERESWILSNKEQNPDITLEENARAIEPGYDALTPEKQGKVIQEVENVLNSIWDTHGQGQWQDKVMVNDRIADSIFQQIQTRPAEYSILATMNLNGDYLSDAAAAMVGGLGMGPGANIGDTCAIFEATHGTAPKHAGLDRVNPGSVILSGVMMLEYMGWQEAADLIKKGISDAIANREVTYDLARMMTPPVEPPLKCSEFAEAIIKYFS
;
A
#
# COMPACT_ATOMS: atom_id res chain seq x y z
N GLY A 1 -6.69 4.02 -1.69
CA GLY A 1 -7.10 5.40 -1.37
C GLY A 1 -6.07 6.08 -0.49
N PRO A 2 -6.11 7.42 -0.37
CA PRO A 2 -5.34 8.16 0.62
C PRO A 2 -5.92 7.96 2.02
N TRP A 3 -5.05 7.85 3.02
CA TRP A 3 -5.37 7.73 4.44
C TRP A 3 -4.62 8.81 5.20
N VAL A 4 -5.32 9.92 5.42
CA VAL A 4 -4.83 11.12 6.11
C VAL A 4 -5.81 11.44 7.22
N VAL A 5 -5.29 11.85 8.38
CA VAL A 5 -6.13 12.30 9.49
C VAL A 5 -6.69 13.68 9.21
N LEU A 6 -8.02 13.79 9.24
CA LEU A 6 -8.71 15.09 9.31
C LEU A 6 -8.63 15.61 10.75
N THR A 7 -8.29 16.89 10.92
CA THR A 7 -8.08 17.48 12.24
C THR A 7 -9.36 17.39 13.08
N GLY A 8 -9.22 17.00 14.35
CA GLY A 8 -10.35 16.81 15.27
C GLY A 8 -11.03 15.43 15.19
N THR A 9 -10.65 14.57 14.23
CA THR A 9 -11.19 13.21 14.14
C THR A 9 -10.74 12.38 15.36
N PRO A 10 -11.68 11.80 16.14
CA PRO A 10 -11.31 10.92 17.24
C PRO A 10 -10.61 9.66 16.72
N SER A 11 -9.45 9.33 17.30
CA SER A 11 -8.69 8.12 16.93
C SER A 11 -8.36 7.30 18.17
N PRO A 12 -8.30 5.96 18.05
CA PRO A 12 -7.79 5.09 19.11
C PRO A 12 -6.25 5.15 19.27
N HIS A 13 -5.53 5.80 18.35
CA HIS A 13 -4.06 5.90 18.39
C HIS A 13 -3.59 7.19 19.05
N LYS A 14 -2.37 7.16 19.60
CA LYS A 14 -1.76 8.31 20.30
C LYS A 14 -1.30 9.44 19.37
N THR A 15 -0.84 9.09 18.18
CA THR A 15 -0.29 10.04 17.19
C THR A 15 -0.84 9.73 15.79
N PRO A 16 -2.17 9.76 15.61
CA PRO A 16 -2.79 9.44 14.34
C PRO A 16 -2.34 10.41 13.23
N GLU A 17 -2.05 11.66 13.56
CA GLU A 17 -1.61 12.72 12.64
C GLU A 17 -0.32 12.42 11.88
N LYS A 18 0.45 11.42 12.34
CA LYS A 18 1.65 10.96 11.65
C LYS A 18 1.35 10.00 10.50
N LEU A 19 0.15 9.42 10.45
CA LEU A 19 -0.28 8.54 9.38
C LEU A 19 -0.83 9.36 8.21
N ASP A 20 -0.04 9.40 7.14
CA ASP A 20 -0.36 10.07 5.88
C ASP A 20 0.21 9.21 4.76
N VAL A 21 -0.57 8.19 4.40
CA VAL A 21 -0.20 7.14 3.45
C VAL A 21 -1.22 6.99 2.33
N ILE A 22 -0.79 6.60 1.15
CA ILE A 22 -1.66 6.32 0.00
C ILE A 22 -1.52 4.84 -0.35
N VAL A 23 -2.61 4.08 -0.23
CA VAL A 23 -2.62 2.65 -0.58
C VAL A 23 -3.04 2.48 -2.03
N TYR A 24 -2.13 1.92 -2.82
CA TYR A 24 -2.35 1.39 -4.16
C TYR A 24 -2.55 -0.13 -4.06
N ARG A 25 -3.79 -0.57 -4.30
CA ARG A 25 -4.21 -1.96 -4.26
C ARG A 25 -4.44 -2.46 -5.69
N GLU A 26 -3.82 -3.59 -6.06
CA GLU A 26 -4.19 -4.34 -7.26
C GLU A 26 -5.63 -4.84 -7.11
N ASN A 27 -6.49 -4.67 -8.13
CA ASN A 27 -7.92 -4.99 -8.01
C ASN A 27 -8.47 -5.90 -9.12
N THR A 28 -7.61 -6.66 -9.83
CA THR A 28 -8.03 -7.52 -10.95
C THR A 28 -7.54 -8.97 -10.86
N GLU A 29 -6.61 -9.27 -9.95
CA GLU A 29 -6.00 -10.59 -9.75
C GLU A 29 -6.02 -10.96 -8.25
N ASP A 30 -5.09 -11.82 -7.82
CA ASP A 30 -4.99 -12.37 -6.47
C ASP A 30 -6.16 -13.34 -6.16
N ILE A 31 -6.27 -13.78 -4.90
CA ILE A 31 -7.34 -14.65 -4.43
C ILE A 31 -8.74 -14.06 -4.61
N TYR A 32 -8.85 -12.72 -4.75
CA TYR A 32 -10.09 -12.00 -5.03
C TYR A 32 -10.66 -12.31 -6.41
N LEU A 33 -9.90 -12.98 -7.28
CA LEU A 33 -10.42 -13.51 -8.54
C LEU A 33 -11.56 -14.54 -8.32
N GLY A 34 -11.68 -15.11 -7.10
CA GLY A 34 -12.81 -15.97 -6.73
C GLY A 34 -12.80 -17.32 -7.44
N ILE A 35 -11.65 -17.75 -7.98
CA ILE A 35 -11.48 -19.09 -8.55
C ILE A 35 -11.24 -20.06 -7.41
N GLU A 36 -12.34 -20.61 -6.89
CA GLU A 36 -12.34 -21.56 -5.80
C GLU A 36 -13.42 -22.63 -5.96
N TRP A 37 -13.19 -23.79 -5.32
CA TRP A 37 -14.12 -24.90 -5.30
C TRP A 37 -14.32 -25.41 -3.88
N PRO A 38 -15.57 -25.66 -3.46
CA PRO A 38 -15.87 -26.13 -2.12
C PRO A 38 -15.42 -27.58 -1.92
N LYS A 39 -15.15 -27.93 -0.67
CA LYS A 39 -14.90 -29.30 -0.22
C LYS A 39 -15.98 -30.26 -0.75
N GLY A 40 -15.55 -31.41 -1.25
CA GLY A 40 -16.44 -32.51 -1.69
C GLY A 40 -17.13 -32.26 -3.02
N SER A 41 -16.76 -31.20 -3.75
CA SER A 41 -17.17 -31.03 -5.14
C SER A 41 -16.32 -31.91 -6.06
N GLU A 42 -16.93 -32.47 -7.11
CA GLU A 42 -16.25 -33.32 -8.10
C GLU A 42 -15.03 -32.62 -8.72
N VAL A 43 -15.14 -31.30 -8.97
CA VAL A 43 -14.04 -30.50 -9.53
C VAL A 43 -12.89 -30.34 -8.54
N ALA A 44 -13.18 -30.05 -7.26
CA ALA A 44 -12.14 -29.96 -6.23
C ALA A 44 -11.43 -31.31 -6.04
N GLU A 45 -12.17 -32.42 -5.96
CA GLU A 45 -11.60 -33.76 -5.82
C GLU A 45 -10.71 -34.12 -7.02
N LYS A 46 -11.15 -33.81 -8.24
CA LYS A 46 -10.37 -34.00 -9.46
C LYS A 46 -9.08 -33.18 -9.44
N LEU A 47 -9.14 -31.92 -9.03
CA LEU A 47 -7.98 -31.04 -8.98
C LEU A 47 -6.98 -31.47 -7.89
N ILE A 48 -7.47 -31.82 -6.69
CA ILE A 48 -6.63 -32.35 -5.60
C ILE A 48 -5.96 -33.66 -6.02
N THR A 49 -6.69 -34.53 -6.72
CA THR A 49 -6.15 -35.80 -7.24
C THR A 49 -5.02 -35.53 -8.23
N LEU A 50 -5.25 -34.66 -9.23
CA LEU A 50 -4.24 -34.25 -10.21
C LEU A 50 -2.99 -33.65 -9.53
N LEU A 51 -3.19 -32.76 -8.55
CA LEU A 51 -2.08 -32.14 -7.81
C LEU A 51 -1.28 -33.17 -7.02
N ASN A 52 -1.95 -34.07 -6.29
CA ASN A 52 -1.30 -35.05 -5.43
C ASN A 52 -0.63 -36.19 -6.19
N GLN A 53 -1.19 -36.63 -7.33
CA GLN A 53 -0.69 -37.77 -8.09
C GLN A 53 0.33 -37.38 -9.15
N ASP A 54 0.16 -36.22 -9.78
CA ASP A 54 0.97 -35.84 -10.94
C ASP A 54 1.87 -34.64 -10.64
N LEU A 55 1.30 -33.49 -10.27
CA LEU A 55 2.04 -32.22 -10.29
C LEU A 55 2.99 -32.04 -9.09
N ILE A 56 2.56 -32.39 -7.88
CA ILE A 56 3.41 -32.29 -6.69
C ILE A 56 4.58 -33.28 -6.76
N PRO A 57 4.38 -34.58 -7.10
CA PRO A 57 5.49 -35.51 -7.29
C PRO A 57 6.45 -35.14 -8.42
N ALA A 58 5.96 -34.48 -9.48
CA ALA A 58 6.79 -33.98 -10.58
C ALA A 58 7.58 -32.70 -10.24
N THR A 59 7.37 -32.09 -9.07
CA THR A 59 8.00 -30.83 -8.64
C THR A 59 8.89 -31.07 -7.40
N PRO A 60 10.21 -31.32 -7.56
CA PRO A 60 11.09 -31.73 -6.46
C PRO A 60 11.08 -30.81 -5.25
N GLU A 61 10.89 -29.49 -5.45
CA GLU A 61 10.84 -28.47 -4.40
C GLU A 61 9.67 -28.66 -3.41
N HIS A 62 8.65 -29.42 -3.79
CA HIS A 62 7.50 -29.72 -2.94
C HIS A 62 7.74 -30.93 -2.02
N GLY A 63 8.76 -31.75 -2.29
CA GLY A 63 9.11 -32.89 -1.46
C GLY A 63 7.95 -33.88 -1.30
N LYS A 64 7.56 -34.17 -0.05
CA LYS A 64 6.51 -35.13 0.30
C LYS A 64 5.15 -34.48 0.64
N LYS A 65 4.95 -33.21 0.28
CA LYS A 65 3.70 -32.50 0.57
C LYS A 65 2.54 -33.16 -0.17
N GLN A 66 1.35 -33.09 0.42
CA GLN A 66 0.09 -33.48 -0.19
C GLN A 66 -1.01 -32.54 0.29
N ILE A 67 -1.99 -32.31 -0.57
CA ILE A 67 -3.22 -31.57 -0.23
C ILE A 67 -4.21 -32.57 0.39
N PRO A 68 -4.79 -32.28 1.56
CA PRO A 68 -5.83 -33.12 2.15
C PRO A 68 -7.02 -33.31 1.20
N LEU A 69 -7.55 -34.53 1.10
CA LEU A 69 -8.70 -34.84 0.23
C LEU A 69 -9.99 -34.13 0.65
N ASP A 70 -10.06 -33.68 1.89
CA ASP A 70 -11.21 -32.96 2.45
C ASP A 70 -11.02 -31.43 2.46
N ALA A 71 -10.06 -30.91 1.71
CA ALA A 71 -9.82 -29.47 1.56
C ALA A 71 -10.80 -28.82 0.55
N GLY A 72 -11.17 -27.56 0.80
CA GLY A 72 -11.56 -26.63 -0.27
C GLY A 72 -10.30 -26.07 -0.93
N ILE A 73 -10.37 -25.69 -2.20
CA ILE A 73 -9.19 -25.23 -2.95
C ILE A 73 -9.47 -23.90 -3.65
N GLY A 74 -8.50 -22.98 -3.59
CA GLY A 74 -8.54 -21.68 -4.25
C GLY A 74 -7.25 -21.40 -5.00
N ILE A 75 -7.32 -20.58 -6.04
CA ILE A 75 -6.19 -20.22 -6.90
C ILE A 75 -5.84 -18.75 -6.71
N LYS A 76 -4.56 -18.48 -6.46
CA LYS A 76 -3.99 -17.13 -6.31
C LYS A 76 -3.03 -16.83 -7.47
N PRO A 77 -3.52 -16.31 -8.60
CA PRO A 77 -2.66 -15.83 -9.67
C PRO A 77 -2.20 -14.40 -9.39
N ILE A 78 -0.94 -14.10 -9.68
CA ILE A 78 -0.39 -12.74 -9.72
C ILE A 78 0.46 -12.65 -10.98
N SER A 79 0.21 -11.68 -11.85
CA SER A 79 0.95 -11.52 -13.10
C SER A 79 1.91 -10.33 -13.09
N LYS A 80 2.92 -10.40 -13.95
CA LYS A 80 3.85 -9.30 -14.18
C LYS A 80 3.13 -8.06 -14.70
N THR A 81 2.21 -8.23 -15.65
CA THR A 81 1.45 -7.13 -16.26
C THR A 81 0.59 -6.42 -15.21
N GLY A 82 -0.16 -7.16 -14.38
CA GLY A 82 -0.98 -6.60 -13.30
C GLY A 82 -0.12 -5.86 -12.27
N SER A 83 0.96 -6.51 -11.82
CA SER A 83 1.91 -5.94 -10.85
C SER A 83 2.54 -4.64 -11.36
N GLN A 84 3.12 -4.65 -12.57
CA GLN A 84 3.79 -3.48 -13.13
C GLN A 84 2.81 -2.36 -13.46
N ARG A 85 1.57 -2.66 -13.91
CA ARG A 85 0.53 -1.64 -14.12
C ARG A 85 0.24 -0.87 -12.82
N LEU A 86 0.09 -1.59 -11.70
CA LEU A 86 -0.14 -0.97 -10.40
C LEU A 86 1.06 -0.12 -9.95
N VAL A 87 2.25 -0.73 -9.94
CA VAL A 87 3.48 -0.07 -9.44
C VAL A 87 3.82 1.15 -10.29
N ARG A 88 3.61 1.10 -11.61
CA ARG A 88 3.78 2.25 -12.52
C ARG A 88 2.95 3.44 -12.09
N ARG A 89 1.67 3.22 -11.79
CA ARG A 89 0.77 4.28 -11.33
C ARG A 89 1.17 4.81 -9.95
N ALA A 90 1.67 3.95 -9.06
CA ALA A 90 2.20 4.36 -7.76
C ALA A 90 3.43 5.27 -7.92
N ILE A 91 4.40 4.91 -8.76
CA ILE A 91 5.60 5.74 -9.01
C ILE A 91 5.22 7.05 -9.70
N GLN A 92 4.35 7.02 -10.71
CA GLN A 92 3.84 8.23 -11.37
C GLN A 92 3.09 9.17 -10.41
N HIS A 93 2.44 8.62 -9.38
CA HIS A 93 1.88 9.44 -8.30
C HIS A 93 2.99 10.00 -7.41
N ALA A 94 3.93 9.17 -6.95
CA ALA A 94 5.05 9.62 -6.13
C ALA A 94 5.78 10.81 -6.75
N LEU A 95 6.02 10.81 -8.08
CA LEU A 95 6.68 11.90 -8.79
C LEU A 95 5.96 13.27 -8.69
N ARG A 96 4.65 13.26 -8.44
CA ARG A 96 3.83 14.47 -8.27
C ARG A 96 3.70 14.92 -6.82
N LEU A 97 4.18 14.11 -5.87
CA LEU A 97 4.16 14.46 -4.45
C LEU A 97 5.34 15.37 -4.07
N PRO A 98 5.25 16.12 -2.96
CA PRO A 98 6.38 16.84 -2.40
C PRO A 98 7.58 15.91 -2.15
N LYS A 99 8.81 16.44 -2.28
CA LYS A 99 10.06 15.64 -2.20
C LYS A 99 10.12 14.65 -1.02
N PRO A 100 9.80 15.03 0.23
CA PRO A 100 9.83 14.11 1.37
C PRO A 100 8.82 12.94 1.29
N LYS A 101 7.82 13.04 0.39
CA LYS A 101 6.77 12.04 0.17
C LYS A 101 7.01 11.19 -1.07
N GLN A 102 8.09 11.41 -1.82
CA GLN A 102 8.43 10.65 -3.03
C GLN A 102 8.99 9.26 -2.68
N MET A 103 8.13 8.40 -2.15
CA MET A 103 8.46 7.02 -1.75
C MET A 103 7.34 6.06 -2.10
N VAL A 104 7.71 4.90 -2.66
CA VAL A 104 6.83 3.76 -2.94
C VAL A 104 7.37 2.52 -2.23
N THR A 105 6.57 1.99 -1.31
CA THR A 105 6.85 0.73 -0.61
C THR A 105 6.02 -0.40 -1.20
N LEU A 106 6.70 -1.43 -1.70
CA LEU A 106 6.11 -2.68 -2.15
C LEU A 106 5.81 -3.56 -0.94
N VAL A 107 4.53 -3.82 -0.66
CA VAL A 107 4.13 -4.66 0.48
C VAL A 107 3.78 -6.06 0.00
N HIS A 108 4.42 -7.08 0.57
CA HIS A 108 4.29 -8.46 0.10
C HIS A 108 4.67 -9.50 1.17
N LYS A 109 4.30 -10.77 1.00
CA LYS A 109 4.69 -11.91 1.85
C LYS A 109 5.58 -12.90 1.09
N GLY A 110 6.52 -12.36 0.31
CA GLY A 110 7.35 -13.11 -0.63
C GLY A 110 8.35 -14.08 0.01
N ASN A 111 8.61 -13.96 1.31
CA ASN A 111 9.42 -14.96 2.03
C ASN A 111 8.73 -16.33 2.14
N ILE A 112 7.39 -16.35 2.14
CA ILE A 112 6.57 -17.57 2.12
C ILE A 112 6.06 -17.86 0.70
N MET A 113 5.47 -16.87 0.06
CA MET A 113 4.84 -17.00 -1.27
C MET A 113 5.76 -16.45 -2.37
N LYS A 114 6.87 -17.15 -2.61
CA LYS A 114 7.97 -16.68 -3.49
C LYS A 114 7.52 -16.36 -4.92
N TYR A 115 6.66 -17.19 -5.49
CA TYR A 115 6.32 -17.12 -6.92
C TYR A 115 5.08 -16.27 -7.24
N THR A 116 4.44 -15.69 -6.23
CA THR A 116 3.32 -14.77 -6.40
C THR A 116 3.64 -13.44 -5.73
N GLU A 117 3.75 -13.42 -4.40
CA GLU A 117 4.05 -12.20 -3.65
C GLU A 117 5.53 -11.81 -3.72
N GLY A 118 6.44 -12.77 -3.82
CA GLY A 118 7.85 -12.50 -4.13
C GLY A 118 8.00 -11.95 -5.55
N ALA A 119 7.29 -12.55 -6.51
CA ALA A 119 7.27 -12.10 -7.90
C ALA A 119 6.70 -10.67 -8.04
N PHE A 120 5.64 -10.32 -7.31
CA PHE A 120 5.12 -8.95 -7.25
C PHE A 120 6.21 -7.93 -6.86
N ARG A 121 6.97 -8.22 -5.79
CA ARG A 121 8.10 -7.39 -5.36
C ARG A 121 9.15 -7.30 -6.46
N ASP A 122 9.57 -8.44 -6.99
CA ASP A 122 10.66 -8.50 -7.98
C ASP A 122 10.30 -7.75 -9.26
N TRP A 123 9.06 -7.91 -9.77
CA TRP A 123 8.57 -7.17 -10.93
C TRP A 123 8.39 -5.66 -10.66
N GLY A 124 8.10 -5.28 -9.41
CA GLY A 124 8.05 -3.88 -8.99
C GLY A 124 9.43 -3.22 -9.00
N TYR A 125 10.45 -3.90 -8.46
CA TYR A 125 11.84 -3.43 -8.55
C TYR A 125 12.37 -3.45 -9.99
N GLU A 126 12.01 -4.46 -10.78
CA GLU A 126 12.35 -4.51 -12.20
C GLU A 126 11.81 -3.27 -12.92
N LEU A 127 10.54 -2.91 -12.68
CA LEU A 127 9.94 -1.72 -13.27
C LEU A 127 10.66 -0.43 -12.86
N ALA A 128 10.97 -0.28 -11.57
CA ALA A 128 11.66 0.90 -11.05
C ALA A 128 13.04 1.08 -11.71
N THR A 129 13.81 -0.01 -11.82
CA THR A 129 15.17 0.01 -12.35
C THR A 129 15.26 -0.02 -13.89
N THR A 130 14.14 -0.23 -14.59
CA THR A 130 14.09 -0.22 -16.07
C THR A 130 13.34 0.99 -16.62
N GLU A 131 12.05 1.12 -16.32
CA GLU A 131 11.19 2.17 -16.88
C GLU A 131 11.40 3.53 -16.18
N PHE A 132 11.71 3.52 -14.89
CA PHE A 132 11.87 4.72 -14.05
C PHE A 132 13.30 4.92 -13.54
N ARG A 133 14.30 4.41 -14.27
CA ARG A 133 15.71 4.41 -13.79
C ARG A 133 16.24 5.83 -13.54
N ALA A 134 15.82 6.81 -14.34
CA ALA A 134 16.29 8.18 -14.18
C ALA A 134 15.66 8.86 -12.95
N GLU A 135 14.43 8.49 -12.61
CA GLU A 135 13.60 9.13 -11.60
C GLU A 135 13.53 8.37 -10.27
N SER A 136 14.03 7.14 -10.20
CA SER A 136 13.93 6.30 -9.01
C SER A 136 15.26 5.71 -8.55
N VAL A 137 15.31 5.38 -7.26
CA VAL A 137 16.42 4.67 -6.63
C VAL A 137 15.83 3.64 -5.66
N THR A 138 16.43 2.44 -5.61
CA THR A 138 16.00 1.46 -4.61
C THR A 138 16.63 1.74 -3.25
N GLU A 139 16.00 1.31 -2.15
CA GLU A 139 16.56 1.48 -0.80
C GLU A 139 17.95 0.85 -0.67
N ARG A 140 18.14 -0.32 -1.28
CA ARG A 140 19.43 -1.01 -1.27
C ARG A 140 20.50 -0.28 -2.09
N GLU A 141 20.15 0.27 -3.25
CA GLU A 141 21.04 1.16 -4.03
C GLU A 141 21.40 2.42 -3.24
N SER A 142 20.44 3.00 -2.51
CA SER A 142 20.69 4.19 -1.70
C SER A 142 21.73 3.96 -0.61
N TRP A 143 21.74 2.77 0.01
CA TRP A 143 22.76 2.40 0.99
C TRP A 143 24.14 2.27 0.34
N ILE A 144 24.22 1.64 -0.84
CA ILE A 144 25.48 1.50 -1.60
C ILE A 144 26.07 2.88 -1.93
N LEU A 145 25.24 3.78 -2.46
CA LEU A 145 25.63 5.14 -2.84
C LEU A 145 26.04 5.94 -1.60
N SER A 146 25.21 5.94 -0.56
CA SER A 146 25.48 6.64 0.71
C SER A 146 26.78 6.17 1.37
N ASN A 147 27.08 4.87 1.36
CA ASN A 147 28.33 4.34 1.91
C ASN A 147 29.55 4.86 1.16
N LYS A 148 29.50 4.93 -0.18
CA LYS A 148 30.57 5.47 -1.02
C LYS A 148 30.72 6.99 -0.86
N GLU A 149 29.62 7.71 -0.65
CA GLU A 149 29.61 9.15 -0.37
C GLU A 149 30.24 9.48 0.99
N GLN A 150 29.96 8.67 2.01
CA GLN A 150 30.51 8.85 3.36
C GLN A 150 31.98 8.41 3.46
N ASN A 151 32.37 7.37 2.72
CA ASN A 151 33.74 6.89 2.65
C ASN A 151 34.16 6.67 1.18
N PRO A 152 34.79 7.67 0.54
CA PRO A 152 35.22 7.58 -0.85
C PRO A 152 36.17 6.42 -1.15
N ASP A 153 36.90 5.93 -0.15
CA ASP A 153 37.87 4.83 -0.30
C ASP A 153 37.30 3.46 0.10
N ILE A 154 36.00 3.37 0.41
CA ILE A 154 35.35 2.09 0.77
C ILE A 154 35.54 1.06 -0.34
N THR A 155 35.98 -0.14 0.05
CA THR A 155 36.10 -1.26 -0.87
C THR A 155 34.72 -1.85 -1.22
N LEU A 156 34.64 -2.58 -2.33
CA LEU A 156 33.40 -3.26 -2.73
C LEU A 156 32.94 -4.27 -1.67
N GLU A 157 33.87 -4.98 -1.03
CA GLU A 157 33.58 -5.95 0.02
C GLU A 157 33.07 -5.28 1.31
N GLU A 158 33.70 -4.19 1.75
CA GLU A 158 33.24 -3.44 2.92
C GLU A 158 31.84 -2.86 2.72
N ASN A 159 31.56 -2.34 1.52
CA ASN A 159 30.23 -1.84 1.18
C ASN A 159 29.21 -2.99 1.13
N ALA A 160 29.54 -4.11 0.48
CA ALA A 160 28.72 -5.31 0.45
C ALA A 160 28.38 -5.84 1.86
N ARG A 161 29.37 -5.82 2.76
CA ARG A 161 29.20 -6.21 4.16
C ARG A 161 28.28 -5.26 4.92
N ALA A 162 28.30 -3.96 4.61
CA ALA A 162 27.47 -2.95 5.26
C ALA A 162 25.99 -3.04 4.87
N ILE A 163 25.68 -3.46 3.63
CA ILE A 163 24.30 -3.52 3.13
C ILE A 163 23.60 -4.87 3.35
N GLU A 164 24.34 -5.91 3.71
CA GLU A 164 23.82 -7.28 3.83
C GLU A 164 23.88 -7.77 5.28
N PRO A 165 22.76 -7.80 6.00
CA PRO A 165 22.70 -8.36 7.34
C PRO A 165 23.16 -9.82 7.36
N GLY A 166 24.20 -10.12 8.14
CA GLY A 166 24.74 -11.48 8.23
C GLY A 166 25.64 -11.88 7.07
N TYR A 167 26.22 -10.91 6.34
CA TYR A 167 27.19 -11.13 5.26
C TYR A 167 28.27 -12.17 5.59
N ASP A 168 28.83 -12.14 6.81
CA ASP A 168 29.90 -13.05 7.23
C ASP A 168 29.44 -14.51 7.40
N ALA A 169 28.13 -14.76 7.49
CA ALA A 169 27.55 -16.10 7.55
C ALA A 169 27.18 -16.65 6.15
N LEU A 170 27.35 -15.87 5.08
CA LEU A 170 27.06 -16.28 3.72
C LEU A 170 28.14 -17.20 3.15
N THR A 171 27.76 -18.02 2.17
CA THR A 171 28.73 -18.80 1.39
C THR A 171 29.56 -17.86 0.50
N PRO A 172 30.79 -18.24 0.11
CA PRO A 172 31.63 -17.41 -0.77
C PRO A 172 30.93 -17.03 -2.08
N GLU A 173 30.12 -17.93 -2.65
CA GLU A 173 29.33 -17.65 -3.85
C GLU A 173 28.28 -16.54 -3.60
N LYS A 174 27.61 -16.55 -2.45
CA LYS A 174 26.61 -15.53 -2.10
C LYS A 174 27.28 -14.19 -1.78
N GLN A 175 28.42 -14.21 -1.08
CA GLN A 175 29.22 -13.01 -0.84
C GLN A 175 29.64 -12.37 -2.17
N GLY A 176 30.15 -13.18 -3.11
CA GLY A 176 30.51 -12.72 -4.46
C GLY A 176 29.34 -12.07 -5.21
N LYS A 177 28.10 -12.57 -5.05
CA LYS A 177 26.91 -11.95 -5.65
C LYS A 177 26.61 -10.56 -5.08
N VAL A 178 26.76 -10.36 -3.77
CA VAL A 178 26.56 -9.04 -3.15
C VAL A 178 27.67 -8.07 -3.54
N ILE A 179 28.92 -8.51 -3.60
CA ILE A 179 30.03 -7.69 -4.11
C ILE A 179 29.75 -7.26 -5.56
N GLN A 180 29.31 -8.19 -6.41
CA GLN A 180 28.97 -7.90 -7.79
C GLN A 180 27.79 -6.92 -7.91
N GLU A 181 26.81 -7.02 -7.02
CA GLU A 181 25.70 -6.05 -6.91
C GLU A 181 26.23 -4.64 -6.64
N VAL A 182 27.09 -4.47 -5.63
CA VAL A 182 27.72 -3.18 -5.30
C VAL A 182 28.47 -2.61 -6.50
N GLU A 183 29.31 -3.43 -7.14
CA GLU A 183 30.07 -3.02 -8.32
C GLU A 183 29.15 -2.56 -9.46
N ASN A 184 28.11 -3.35 -9.75
CA ASN A 184 27.15 -3.04 -10.81
C ASN A 184 26.42 -1.73 -10.54
N VAL A 185 25.99 -1.48 -9.31
CA VAL A 185 25.31 -0.24 -8.92
C VAL A 185 26.24 0.96 -9.10
N LEU A 186 27.46 0.90 -8.55
CA LEU A 186 28.40 2.01 -8.68
C LEU A 186 28.78 2.26 -10.15
N ASN A 187 29.02 1.22 -10.95
CA ASN A 187 29.38 1.38 -12.35
C ASN A 187 28.23 1.87 -13.23
N SER A 188 26.98 1.48 -12.93
CA SER A 188 25.83 1.79 -13.79
C SER A 188 25.16 3.11 -13.48
N ILE A 189 25.13 3.53 -12.21
CA ILE A 189 24.30 4.67 -11.79
C ILE A 189 25.04 5.74 -10.99
N TRP A 190 26.33 5.58 -10.65
CA TRP A 190 27.05 6.59 -9.87
C TRP A 190 27.01 7.99 -10.49
N ASP A 191 27.21 8.10 -11.81
CA ASP A 191 27.20 9.42 -12.48
C ASP A 191 25.84 10.12 -12.42
N THR A 192 24.74 9.35 -12.33
CA THR A 192 23.37 9.86 -12.37
C THR A 192 22.66 9.88 -11.01
N HIS A 193 23.22 9.18 -10.01
CA HIS A 193 22.62 8.97 -8.68
C HIS A 193 23.57 9.29 -7.53
N GLY A 194 24.89 9.22 -7.73
CA GLY A 194 25.87 9.55 -6.70
C GLY A 194 25.95 11.04 -6.42
N GLN A 195 26.77 11.39 -5.44
CA GLN A 195 26.96 12.77 -4.94
C GLN A 195 25.66 13.39 -4.41
N GLY A 196 24.80 12.58 -3.78
CA GLY A 196 23.53 12.99 -3.19
C GLY A 196 22.37 13.10 -4.17
N GLN A 197 22.59 12.96 -5.49
CA GLN A 197 21.53 13.08 -6.51
C GLN A 197 20.40 12.06 -6.32
N TRP A 198 20.68 10.91 -5.70
CA TRP A 198 19.68 9.89 -5.39
C TRP A 198 18.62 10.37 -4.39
N GLN A 199 18.91 11.36 -3.55
CA GLN A 199 17.97 11.90 -2.57
C GLN A 199 16.82 12.67 -3.23
N ASP A 200 17.02 13.12 -4.46
CA ASP A 200 15.99 13.78 -5.26
C ASP A 200 15.13 12.80 -6.08
N LYS A 201 15.41 11.50 -6.01
CA LYS A 201 14.68 10.45 -6.76
C LYS A 201 13.59 9.83 -5.90
N VAL A 202 12.62 9.21 -6.56
CA VAL A 202 11.59 8.40 -5.88
C VAL A 202 12.27 7.20 -5.24
N MET A 203 12.16 7.10 -3.91
CA MET A 203 12.62 5.94 -3.17
C MET A 203 11.68 4.76 -3.43
N VAL A 204 12.21 3.63 -3.88
CA VAL A 204 11.47 2.37 -4.00
C VAL A 204 12.03 1.36 -3.00
N ASN A 205 11.20 0.91 -2.07
CA ASN A 205 11.58 -0.08 -1.06
C ASN A 205 10.50 -1.17 -0.93
N ASP A 206 10.73 -2.15 -0.07
CA ASP A 206 9.76 -3.21 0.20
C ASP A 206 9.66 -3.54 1.68
N ARG A 207 8.49 -4.04 2.10
CA ARG A 207 8.26 -4.51 3.46
C ARG A 207 7.41 -5.78 3.43
N ILE A 208 7.70 -6.67 4.36
CA ILE A 208 6.90 -7.88 4.53
C ILE A 208 5.52 -7.52 5.12
N ALA A 209 4.45 -8.12 4.58
CA ALA A 209 3.07 -7.81 4.89
C ALA A 209 2.73 -7.87 6.39
N ASP A 210 3.23 -8.86 7.14
CA ASP A 210 3.00 -8.92 8.59
C ASP A 210 3.73 -7.80 9.35
N SER A 211 4.94 -7.44 8.91
CA SER A 211 5.70 -6.36 9.51
C SER A 211 5.08 -4.99 9.23
N ILE A 212 4.50 -4.75 8.04
CA ILE A 212 3.96 -3.42 7.72
C ILE A 212 2.82 -3.02 8.67
N PHE A 213 1.98 -3.95 9.13
CA PHE A 213 0.92 -3.66 10.10
C PHE A 213 1.46 -3.13 11.43
N GLN A 214 2.64 -3.60 11.85
CA GLN A 214 3.32 -3.06 13.04
C GLN A 214 3.96 -1.70 12.74
N GLN A 215 4.55 -1.55 11.57
CA GLN A 215 5.32 -0.37 11.22
C GLN A 215 4.46 0.85 10.94
N ILE A 216 3.28 0.70 10.32
CA ILE A 216 2.33 1.81 10.17
C ILE A 216 1.88 2.34 11.54
N GLN A 217 1.84 1.50 12.58
CA GLN A 217 1.47 1.91 13.95
C GLN A 217 2.63 2.58 14.71
N THR A 218 3.85 2.07 14.54
CA THR A 218 5.01 2.48 15.34
C THR A 218 5.87 3.54 14.67
N ARG A 219 5.88 3.56 13.33
CA ARG A 219 6.69 4.44 12.48
C ARG A 219 5.91 4.91 11.22
N PRO A 220 4.67 5.41 11.35
CA PRO A 220 3.85 5.80 10.19
C PRO A 220 4.51 6.82 9.26
N ALA A 221 5.31 7.74 9.83
CA ALA A 221 5.98 8.80 9.09
C ALA A 221 7.09 8.32 8.13
N GLU A 222 7.51 7.05 8.23
CA GLU A 222 8.48 6.46 7.30
C GLU A 222 7.85 6.07 5.96
N TYR A 223 6.51 6.14 5.84
CA TYR A 223 5.78 5.67 4.67
C TYR A 223 5.03 6.80 3.96
N SER A 224 4.91 6.65 2.64
CA SER A 224 4.11 7.53 1.77
C SER A 224 3.18 6.69 0.91
N ILE A 225 3.63 6.12 -0.20
CA ILE A 225 2.81 5.25 -1.04
C ILE A 225 3.07 3.79 -0.69
N LEU A 226 2.02 3.02 -0.41
CA LEU A 226 2.06 1.57 -0.20
C LEU A 226 1.43 0.88 -1.42
N ALA A 227 2.22 0.20 -2.24
CA ALA A 227 1.75 -0.55 -3.39
C ALA A 227 1.71 -2.05 -3.07
N THR A 228 0.56 -2.70 -3.25
CA THR A 228 0.39 -4.10 -2.85
C THR A 228 -0.71 -4.83 -3.63
N MET A 229 -0.74 -6.15 -3.47
CA MET A 229 -1.73 -7.06 -4.08
C MET A 229 -3.09 -6.93 -3.41
N ASN A 230 -4.11 -7.51 -4.04
CA ASN A 230 -5.51 -7.31 -3.69
C ASN A 230 -5.81 -7.58 -2.20
N LEU A 231 -5.46 -8.77 -1.70
CA LEU A 231 -5.78 -9.16 -0.32
C LEU A 231 -5.03 -8.34 0.72
N ASN A 232 -3.73 -8.13 0.52
CA ASN A 232 -2.93 -7.31 1.45
C ASN A 232 -3.42 -5.86 1.44
N GLY A 233 -3.82 -5.34 0.28
CA GLY A 233 -4.33 -3.98 0.12
C GLY A 233 -5.62 -3.77 0.88
N ASP A 234 -6.53 -4.74 0.85
CA ASP A 234 -7.78 -4.75 1.62
C ASP A 234 -7.52 -4.60 3.12
N TYR A 235 -6.74 -5.53 3.68
CA TYR A 235 -6.42 -5.53 5.10
C TYR A 235 -5.65 -4.29 5.53
N LEU A 236 -4.68 -3.86 4.72
CA LEU A 236 -3.85 -2.69 5.02
C LEU A 236 -4.66 -1.40 4.97
N SER A 237 -5.57 -1.26 4.00
CA SER A 237 -6.44 -0.08 3.92
C SER A 237 -7.41 0.00 5.09
N ASP A 238 -7.98 -1.12 5.52
CA ASP A 238 -8.88 -1.16 6.68
C ASP A 238 -8.13 -0.85 7.99
N ALA A 239 -6.92 -1.38 8.14
CA ALA A 239 -6.05 -1.06 9.27
C ALA A 239 -5.72 0.44 9.30
N ALA A 240 -5.33 1.02 8.16
CA ALA A 240 -5.06 2.46 8.05
C ALA A 240 -6.31 3.31 8.36
N ALA A 241 -7.49 2.90 7.88
CA ALA A 241 -8.77 3.55 8.15
C ALA A 241 -9.10 3.57 9.65
N ALA A 242 -8.91 2.44 10.32
CA ALA A 242 -9.11 2.32 11.76
C ALA A 242 -8.14 3.22 12.54
N MET A 243 -6.90 3.34 12.08
CA MET A 243 -5.88 4.18 12.71
C MET A 243 -6.21 5.67 12.64
N VAL A 244 -6.72 6.15 11.51
CA VAL A 244 -7.12 7.56 11.36
C VAL A 244 -8.47 7.90 12.02
N GLY A 245 -9.13 6.93 12.67
CA GLY A 245 -10.41 7.14 13.33
C GLY A 245 -11.62 7.13 12.40
N GLY A 246 -11.46 6.56 11.20
CA GLY A 246 -12.33 6.85 10.05
C GLY A 246 -12.82 5.62 9.28
N LEU A 247 -13.20 4.51 9.94
CA LEU A 247 -13.80 3.37 9.21
C LEU A 247 -15.02 3.79 8.38
N GLY A 248 -15.79 4.79 8.84
CA GLY A 248 -16.92 5.39 8.11
C GLY A 248 -16.55 6.54 7.16
N MET A 249 -15.29 6.99 7.15
CA MET A 249 -14.83 8.14 6.35
C MET A 249 -13.75 7.80 5.33
N GLY A 250 -13.35 6.53 5.21
CA GLY A 250 -12.36 6.12 4.23
C GLY A 250 -12.79 6.42 2.79
N PRO A 251 -12.00 7.15 1.99
CA PRO A 251 -12.31 7.36 0.59
C PRO A 251 -11.79 6.21 -0.30
N GLY A 252 -12.49 5.97 -1.40
CA GLY A 252 -12.26 4.86 -2.32
C GLY A 252 -12.29 5.30 -3.79
N ALA A 253 -11.40 4.73 -4.58
CA ALA A 253 -11.41 4.89 -6.03
C ALA A 253 -10.88 3.63 -6.73
N ASN A 254 -11.55 3.23 -7.80
CA ASN A 254 -11.15 2.22 -8.75
C ASN A 254 -10.81 2.90 -10.07
N ILE A 255 -9.53 2.95 -10.41
CA ILE A 255 -9.05 3.67 -11.58
C ILE A 255 -8.54 2.63 -12.59
N GLY A 256 -9.14 2.60 -13.78
CA GLY A 256 -8.70 1.81 -14.93
C GLY A 256 -7.96 2.68 -15.95
N ASP A 257 -7.60 2.13 -17.11
CA ASP A 257 -6.90 2.89 -18.16
C ASP A 257 -7.85 3.82 -18.94
N THR A 258 -9.15 3.48 -18.97
CA THR A 258 -10.17 4.19 -19.76
C THR A 258 -11.23 4.90 -18.92
N CYS A 259 -11.34 4.57 -17.62
CA CYS A 259 -12.32 5.17 -16.72
C CYS A 259 -11.84 5.14 -15.26
N ALA A 260 -12.50 5.93 -14.42
CA ALA A 260 -12.33 5.92 -12.98
C ALA A 260 -13.71 5.93 -12.30
N ILE A 261 -13.85 5.14 -11.23
CA ILE A 261 -15.05 5.08 -10.38
C ILE A 261 -14.63 5.47 -8.97
N PHE A 262 -15.34 6.41 -8.36
CA PHE A 262 -15.12 6.87 -7.00
C PHE A 262 -16.32 6.45 -6.15
N GLU A 263 -16.07 5.79 -5.02
CA GLU A 263 -17.11 5.11 -4.25
C GLU A 263 -16.90 5.25 -2.75
N ALA A 264 -17.98 5.13 -1.97
CA ALA A 264 -17.86 4.96 -0.54
C ALA A 264 -17.32 3.56 -0.24
N THR A 265 -16.42 3.44 0.74
CA THR A 265 -15.78 2.16 1.08
C THR A 265 -16.56 1.35 2.13
N HIS A 266 -17.52 1.98 2.82
CA HIS A 266 -18.32 1.31 3.85
C HIS A 266 -19.51 0.54 3.25
N GLY A 267 -20.02 -0.44 4.01
CA GLY A 267 -21.23 -1.18 3.66
C GLY A 267 -22.51 -0.34 3.69
N THR A 268 -23.64 -0.94 3.29
CA THR A 268 -24.93 -0.24 3.10
C THR A 268 -25.68 0.13 4.39
N ALA A 269 -25.29 -0.43 5.54
CA ALA A 269 -25.92 -0.21 6.85
C ALA A 269 -27.48 -0.11 6.82
N PRO A 270 -28.22 -1.16 6.40
CA PRO A 270 -29.66 -1.06 6.09
C PRO A 270 -30.54 -0.55 7.24
N LYS A 271 -30.13 -0.77 8.50
CA LYS A 271 -30.82 -0.30 9.71
C LYS A 271 -30.90 1.23 9.82
N HIS A 272 -30.12 1.97 9.03
CA HIS A 272 -30.08 3.42 9.04
C HIS A 272 -30.61 4.06 7.75
N ALA A 273 -31.13 3.26 6.82
CA ALA A 273 -31.66 3.76 5.56
C ALA A 273 -32.83 4.74 5.80
N GLY A 274 -32.77 5.90 5.15
CA GLY A 274 -33.82 6.93 5.22
C GLY A 274 -33.91 7.70 6.55
N LEU A 275 -33.02 7.45 7.51
CA LEU A 275 -33.07 8.10 8.83
C LEU A 275 -32.30 9.42 8.92
N ASP A 276 -31.67 9.87 7.82
CA ASP A 276 -30.83 11.08 7.78
C ASP A 276 -29.77 11.10 8.90
N ARG A 277 -29.11 9.95 9.12
CA ARG A 277 -28.29 9.74 10.32
C ARG A 277 -26.82 9.42 10.03
N VAL A 278 -26.54 8.72 8.94
CA VAL A 278 -25.19 8.18 8.64
C VAL A 278 -24.21 9.29 8.27
N ASN A 279 -22.93 9.05 8.50
CA ASN A 279 -21.86 9.97 8.08
C ASN A 279 -21.65 9.88 6.55
N PRO A 280 -21.83 10.98 5.79
CA PRO A 280 -21.55 11.02 4.35
C PRO A 280 -20.04 11.19 4.02
N GLY A 281 -19.16 11.23 5.02
CA GLY A 281 -17.74 11.57 4.85
C GLY A 281 -17.01 10.70 3.83
N SER A 282 -17.24 9.38 3.81
CA SER A 282 -16.61 8.49 2.83
C SER A 282 -16.94 8.87 1.39
N VAL A 283 -18.21 9.06 1.04
CA VAL A 283 -18.60 9.45 -0.33
C VAL A 283 -18.16 10.87 -0.69
N ILE A 284 -18.17 11.80 0.28
CA ILE A 284 -17.69 13.18 0.08
C ILE A 284 -16.18 13.15 -0.23
N LEU A 285 -15.39 12.44 0.55
CA LEU A 285 -13.94 12.33 0.35
C LEU A 285 -13.59 11.53 -0.91
N SER A 286 -14.40 10.56 -1.32
CA SER A 286 -14.29 9.95 -2.66
C SER A 286 -14.59 10.96 -3.78
N GLY A 287 -15.55 11.87 -3.55
CA GLY A 287 -15.77 13.03 -4.42
C GLY A 287 -14.58 13.99 -4.49
N VAL A 288 -13.86 14.19 -3.37
CA VAL A 288 -12.59 14.93 -3.37
C VAL A 288 -11.57 14.26 -4.29
N MET A 289 -11.38 12.93 -4.17
CA MET A 289 -10.48 12.19 -5.06
C MET A 289 -10.89 12.32 -6.53
N MET A 290 -12.19 12.37 -6.83
CA MET A 290 -12.69 12.60 -8.18
C MET A 290 -12.30 13.97 -8.71
N LEU A 291 -12.44 15.02 -7.90
CA LEU A 291 -12.06 16.39 -8.27
C LEU A 291 -10.54 16.50 -8.51
N GLU A 292 -9.73 15.90 -7.63
CA GLU A 292 -8.27 15.82 -7.81
C GLU A 292 -7.91 15.11 -9.11
N TYR A 293 -8.59 14.00 -9.41
CA TYR A 293 -8.40 13.26 -10.67
C TYR A 293 -8.77 14.08 -11.91
N MET A 294 -9.79 14.95 -11.81
CA MET A 294 -10.21 15.88 -12.87
C MET A 294 -9.31 17.13 -12.97
N GLY A 295 -8.34 17.29 -12.08
CA GLY A 295 -7.46 18.47 -12.01
C GLY A 295 -8.10 19.69 -11.33
N TRP A 296 -9.21 19.52 -10.62
CA TRP A 296 -9.94 20.58 -9.92
C TRP A 296 -9.46 20.72 -8.47
N GLN A 297 -8.16 21.01 -8.30
CA GLN A 297 -7.49 21.01 -7.00
C GLN A 297 -8.09 22.03 -6.02
N GLU A 298 -8.45 23.23 -6.50
CA GLU A 298 -9.06 24.27 -5.66
C GLU A 298 -10.37 23.79 -5.01
N ALA A 299 -11.24 23.12 -5.78
CA ALA A 299 -12.48 22.58 -5.27
C ALA A 299 -12.26 21.42 -4.29
N ALA A 300 -11.29 20.54 -4.58
CA ALA A 300 -10.90 19.45 -3.69
C ALA A 300 -10.38 19.98 -2.34
N ASP A 301 -9.53 21.01 -2.36
CA ASP A 301 -8.95 21.62 -1.17
C ASP A 301 -10.00 22.35 -0.33
N LEU A 302 -10.97 23.02 -0.96
CA LEU A 302 -12.11 23.63 -0.27
C LEU A 302 -12.94 22.60 0.50
N ILE A 303 -13.25 21.44 -0.11
CA ILE A 303 -14.01 20.38 0.57
C ILE A 303 -13.20 19.77 1.71
N LYS A 304 -11.90 19.49 1.50
CA LYS A 304 -11.00 18.96 2.55
C LYS A 304 -10.89 19.92 3.75
N LYS A 305 -10.77 21.22 3.49
CA LYS A 305 -10.81 22.25 4.52
C LYS A 305 -12.16 22.24 5.24
N GLY A 306 -13.26 22.24 4.50
CA GLY A 306 -14.60 22.30 5.07
C GLY A 306 -14.93 21.13 6.00
N ILE A 307 -14.57 19.90 5.62
CA ILE A 307 -14.77 18.72 6.46
C ILE A 307 -13.84 18.72 7.69
N SER A 308 -12.59 19.16 7.53
CA SER A 308 -11.66 19.31 8.66
C SER A 308 -12.16 20.36 9.66
N ASP A 309 -12.64 21.51 9.18
CA ASP A 309 -13.15 22.59 10.01
C ASP A 309 -14.46 22.19 10.72
N ALA A 310 -15.39 21.51 10.04
CA ALA A 310 -16.62 21.00 10.66
C ALA A 310 -16.32 20.00 11.80
N ILE A 311 -15.42 19.04 11.56
CA ILE A 311 -14.99 18.07 12.58
C ILE A 311 -14.28 18.78 13.74
N ALA A 312 -13.37 19.70 13.47
CA ALA A 312 -12.64 20.46 14.49
C ALA A 312 -13.58 21.32 15.36
N ASN A 313 -14.64 21.88 14.77
CA ASN A 313 -15.69 22.62 15.48
C ASN A 313 -16.73 21.71 16.14
N ARG A 314 -16.52 20.39 16.14
CA ARG A 314 -17.40 19.39 16.77
C ARG A 314 -18.81 19.36 16.17
N GLU A 315 -18.97 19.84 14.94
CA GLU A 315 -20.19 19.76 14.14
C GLU A 315 -20.17 18.44 13.37
N VAL A 316 -20.57 17.33 14.02
CA VAL A 316 -20.38 15.96 13.49
C VAL A 316 -21.59 15.05 13.66
N THR A 317 -21.64 13.98 12.86
CA THR A 317 -22.63 12.91 12.96
C THR A 317 -22.40 11.97 14.15
N TYR A 318 -23.40 11.14 14.47
CA TYR A 318 -23.47 10.31 15.69
C TYR A 318 -22.27 9.37 15.91
N ASP A 319 -21.66 8.91 14.82
CA ASP A 319 -20.54 7.96 14.80
C ASP A 319 -19.25 8.59 15.32
N LEU A 320 -18.98 9.85 14.98
CA LEU A 320 -17.87 10.65 15.51
C LEU A 320 -18.22 11.27 16.87
N ALA A 321 -19.45 11.78 17.01
CA ALA A 321 -19.93 12.45 18.22
C ALA A 321 -19.71 11.61 19.49
N ARG A 322 -20.01 10.30 19.43
CA ARG A 322 -19.84 9.35 20.54
C ARG A 322 -18.39 9.06 20.91
N MET A 323 -17.43 9.36 20.03
CA MET A 323 -15.99 9.12 20.26
C MET A 323 -15.26 10.38 20.78
N MET A 324 -15.91 11.55 20.72
CA MET A 324 -15.36 12.80 21.23
C MET A 324 -15.45 12.88 22.77
N THR A 325 -14.60 13.70 23.40
CA THR A 325 -14.61 13.96 24.85
C THR A 325 -14.81 15.45 25.16
N PRO A 326 -15.87 15.86 25.90
CA PRO A 326 -17.07 15.06 26.16
C PRO A 326 -17.77 14.65 24.84
N PRO A 327 -18.68 13.68 24.82
CA PRO A 327 -19.46 13.39 23.61
C PRO A 327 -20.24 14.63 23.13
N VAL A 328 -20.47 14.72 21.81
CA VAL A 328 -21.29 15.80 21.22
C VAL A 328 -22.76 15.39 21.27
N GLU A 329 -23.59 16.22 21.90
CA GLU A 329 -25.03 16.00 22.03
C GLU A 329 -25.81 17.33 21.86
N PRO A 330 -26.82 17.40 20.96
CA PRO A 330 -27.20 16.37 19.99
C PRO A 330 -26.18 16.27 18.83
N PRO A 331 -25.96 15.08 18.24
CA PRO A 331 -25.19 14.95 17.01
C PRO A 331 -25.96 15.52 15.80
N LEU A 332 -25.23 15.95 14.77
CA LEU A 332 -25.83 16.36 13.51
C LEU A 332 -26.40 15.18 12.74
N LYS A 333 -27.44 15.45 11.93
CA LYS A 333 -27.91 14.57 10.86
C LYS A 333 -26.92 14.50 9.70
N CYS A 334 -27.16 13.57 8.78
CA CYS A 334 -26.37 13.45 7.55
C CYS A 334 -26.44 14.74 6.72
N SER A 335 -27.64 15.26 6.48
CA SER A 335 -27.88 16.53 5.78
C SER A 335 -27.25 17.73 6.47
N GLU A 336 -27.45 17.85 7.79
CA GLU A 336 -26.92 18.94 8.62
C GLU A 336 -25.37 18.93 8.65
N PHE A 337 -24.73 17.75 8.62
CA PHE A 337 -23.27 17.67 8.52
C PHE A 337 -22.76 18.17 7.15
N ALA A 338 -23.48 17.89 6.06
CA ALA A 338 -23.13 18.44 4.75
C ALA A 338 -23.26 19.98 4.72
N GLU A 339 -24.29 20.54 5.35
CA GLU A 339 -24.45 21.99 5.51
C GLU A 339 -23.32 22.59 6.36
N ALA A 340 -22.92 21.90 7.43
CA ALA A 340 -21.79 22.30 8.27
C ALA A 340 -20.47 22.32 7.49
N ILE A 341 -20.22 21.35 6.61
CA ILE A 341 -19.04 21.34 5.73
C ILE A 341 -19.03 22.57 4.80
N ILE A 342 -20.17 22.86 4.15
CA ILE A 342 -20.31 23.98 3.20
C ILE A 342 -20.09 25.33 3.89
N LYS A 343 -20.54 25.47 5.15
CA LYS A 343 -20.34 26.69 5.97
C LYS A 343 -18.87 27.11 6.07
N TYR A 344 -17.91 26.19 5.95
CA TYR A 344 -16.47 26.46 6.05
C TYR A 344 -15.74 26.59 4.69
N PHE A 345 -16.46 26.72 3.59
CA PHE A 345 -15.85 26.96 2.26
C PHE A 345 -15.31 28.39 2.08
N SER A 346 -15.43 29.24 3.10
CA SER A 346 -14.92 30.62 3.12
C SER A 346 -13.48 30.73 3.58
#